data_AF-A0A7N2KR86-F1
#
_entry.id   AF-A0A7N2KR86-F1
#
_cell.length_a   1.000
_cell.length_b   1.000
_cell.length_c   1.000
_cell.angle_alpha   90.00
_cell.angle_beta   90.00
_cell.angle_gamma   90.00
#
_symmetry.space_group_name_H-M   'P 1'
#
loop_
_entity.id
_entity.type
_entity.pdbx_description
1 polymer ?
#
loop_
_entity_poly.entity_id
_entity_poly.type
_entity_poly.pdbx_seq_one_letter_code
_entity_poly.pdbx_strand_id
1 'polypeptide(L)'
;MVNYLLKITAELENLTNLQPQGGCDDPNFSYLFKVKCGRCGEVSQKETCVTLSETVALPAGKATTNLMQKCKFCGRDGTITMIPGQGKPLTDEASQAGKYAPLMQFDCRGYEPLEYVFSSGWKAESIEGTKFDDIDLSAGEFSEYDEKGECPVMISNLRSTFDVVK
;
A
#
# COMPACT_ATOMS: atom_id res chain seq x y z
N MET A 1 19.99 1.20 5.97
CA MET A 1 18.62 1.35 6.47
C MET A 1 18.07 2.57 5.76
N VAL A 2 16.92 2.43 5.10
CA VAL A 2 16.29 3.52 4.36
C VAL A 2 14.80 3.43 4.61
N ASN A 3 14.18 4.57 4.93
CA ASN A 3 12.73 4.67 5.10
C ASN A 3 12.10 5.02 3.74
N TYR A 4 11.05 4.29 3.38
CA TYR A 4 10.26 4.54 2.18
C TYR A 4 8.82 4.80 2.58
N LEU A 5 8.23 5.87 2.05
CA LEU A 5 6.81 6.18 2.19
C LEU A 5 6.10 5.76 0.91
N LEU A 6 5.25 4.74 1.01
CA LEU A 6 4.31 4.38 -0.04
C LEU A 6 3.24 5.46 -0.11
N LYS A 7 3.04 6.00 -1.31
CA LYS A 7 1.93 6.89 -1.61
C LYS A 7 1.13 6.35 -2.77
N ILE A 8 -0.17 6.61 -2.77
CA ILE A 8 -1.10 6.19 -3.82
C ILE A 8 -1.85 7.39 -4.39
N THR A 9 -2.27 7.28 -5.63
CA THR A 9 -3.25 8.17 -6.25
C THR A 9 -4.11 7.36 -7.22
N ALA A 10 -5.29 7.89 -7.52
CA ALA A 10 -6.29 7.29 -8.37
C ALA A 10 -7.18 8.42 -8.91
N GLU A 11 -7.90 8.16 -9.99
CA GLU A 11 -9.03 8.98 -10.41
C GLU A 11 -10.29 8.47 -9.70
N LEU A 12 -10.89 9.35 -8.88
CA LEU A 12 -12.12 9.07 -8.15
C LEU A 12 -13.26 9.84 -8.84
N GLU A 13 -14.31 9.12 -9.24
CA GLU A 13 -15.54 9.72 -9.75
C GLU A 13 -16.66 9.47 -8.74
N ASN A 14 -17.23 10.57 -8.22
CA ASN A 14 -18.27 10.57 -7.18
C ASN A 14 -17.88 9.82 -5.90
N LEU A 15 -16.57 9.63 -5.65
CA LEU A 15 -16.01 8.94 -4.49
C LEU A 15 -14.97 9.79 -3.78
N THR A 16 -14.81 9.56 -2.49
CA THR A 16 -13.78 10.15 -1.64
C THR A 16 -13.32 9.13 -0.59
N ASN A 17 -12.31 9.51 0.19
CA ASN A 17 -11.79 8.75 1.33
C ASN A 17 -11.36 7.30 1.02
N LEU A 18 -10.77 7.05 -0.16
CA LEU A 18 -10.23 5.74 -0.51
C LEU A 18 -9.09 5.35 0.43
N GLN A 19 -9.22 4.22 1.11
CA GLN A 19 -8.24 3.70 2.08
C GLN A 19 -8.47 2.20 2.34
N PRO A 20 -7.56 1.50 3.06
CA PRO A 20 -7.80 0.13 3.48
C PRO A 20 -9.05 -0.03 4.37
N GLN A 21 -9.66 -1.21 4.38
CA GLN A 21 -10.91 -1.52 5.08
C GLN A 21 -10.87 -1.14 6.57
N GLY A 22 -9.81 -1.52 7.30
CA GLY A 22 -9.59 -1.12 8.70
C GLY A 22 -8.92 0.24 8.90
N GLY A 23 -8.77 1.04 7.85
CA GLY A 23 -8.00 2.28 7.83
C GLY A 23 -6.53 2.06 7.47
N CYS A 24 -5.75 3.13 7.30
CA CYS A 24 -4.37 3.01 6.81
C CYS A 24 -3.44 2.18 7.73
N ASP A 25 -3.75 2.11 9.03
CA ASP A 25 -3.02 1.32 10.03
C ASP A 25 -3.71 -0.03 10.32
N ASP A 26 -4.52 -0.54 9.40
CA ASP A 26 -5.16 -1.86 9.53
C ASP A 26 -4.11 -2.96 9.74
N PRO A 27 -4.15 -3.68 10.87
CA PRO A 27 -3.19 -4.74 11.18
C PRO A 27 -3.20 -5.90 10.16
N ASN A 28 -4.31 -6.11 9.46
CA ASN A 28 -4.54 -7.27 8.59
C ASN A 28 -4.49 -6.91 7.10
N PHE A 29 -4.35 -5.64 6.74
CA PHE A 29 -4.26 -5.24 5.34
C PHE A 29 -2.92 -5.68 4.73
N SER A 30 -2.99 -6.32 3.57
CA SER A 30 -1.83 -6.88 2.88
C SER A 30 -1.20 -5.86 1.93
N TYR A 31 0.05 -5.51 2.19
CA TYR A 31 0.84 -4.70 1.28
C TYR A 31 1.65 -5.60 0.36
N LEU A 32 1.35 -5.52 -0.94
CA LEU A 32 1.98 -6.33 -1.98
C LEU A 32 2.86 -5.44 -2.85
N PHE A 33 4.15 -5.73 -2.93
CA PHE A 33 5.08 -5.00 -3.79
C PHE A 33 6.31 -5.85 -4.12
N LYS A 34 6.99 -5.55 -5.21
CA LYS A 34 8.28 -6.16 -5.53
C LYS A 34 9.39 -5.52 -4.73
N VAL A 35 10.50 -6.24 -4.57
CA VAL A 35 11.68 -5.71 -3.87
C VAL A 35 12.92 -5.91 -4.71
N LYS A 36 13.80 -4.91 -4.71
CA LYS A 36 15.12 -4.97 -5.31
C LYS A 36 16.18 -5.15 -4.24
N CYS A 37 17.06 -6.14 -4.42
CA CYS A 37 18.15 -6.39 -3.50
C CYS A 37 19.21 -5.28 -3.59
N GLY A 38 19.45 -4.56 -2.49
CA GLY A 38 20.47 -3.52 -2.43
C GLY A 38 21.92 -4.04 -2.49
N ARG A 39 22.15 -5.37 -2.54
CA ARG A 39 23.49 -5.95 -2.74
C ARG A 39 23.76 -6.26 -4.21
N CYS A 40 22.94 -7.12 -4.81
CA CYS A 40 23.18 -7.66 -6.15
C CYS A 40 22.30 -7.04 -7.22
N GLY A 41 21.35 -6.16 -6.85
CA GLY A 41 20.44 -5.50 -7.79
C GLY A 41 19.27 -6.37 -8.28
N GLU A 42 19.19 -7.63 -7.87
CA GLU A 42 18.12 -8.56 -8.28
C GLU A 42 16.75 -8.07 -7.81
N VAL A 43 15.78 -8.04 -8.72
CA VAL A 43 14.37 -7.75 -8.42
C VAL A 43 13.63 -9.06 -8.14
N SER A 44 12.76 -9.07 -7.13
CA SER A 44 11.99 -10.27 -6.79
C SER A 44 11.08 -10.70 -7.95
N GLN A 45 11.11 -12.00 -8.27
CA GLN A 45 10.26 -12.58 -9.32
C GLN A 45 8.77 -12.56 -8.99
N LYS A 46 8.44 -12.53 -7.70
CA LYS A 46 7.08 -12.42 -7.16
C LYS A 46 7.01 -11.25 -6.22
N GLU A 47 5.80 -10.77 -6.03
CA GLU A 47 5.44 -9.78 -5.02
C GLU A 47 5.72 -10.36 -3.63
N THR A 48 6.22 -9.49 -2.77
CA THR A 48 6.36 -9.74 -1.36
C THR A 48 5.10 -9.20 -0.67
N CYS A 49 4.49 -10.03 0.18
CA CYS A 49 3.38 -9.61 1.04
C CYS A 49 3.93 -9.22 2.41
N VAL A 50 3.47 -8.08 2.94
CA VAL A 50 3.77 -7.63 4.30
C VAL A 50 2.48 -7.15 4.95
N THR A 51 2.22 -7.60 6.18
CA THR A 51 1.10 -7.13 7.01
C THR A 51 1.62 -6.57 8.32
N LEU A 52 0.88 -5.65 8.94
CA LEU A 52 1.31 -5.00 10.18
C LEU A 52 1.20 -5.93 11.40
N SER A 53 0.29 -6.91 11.38
CA SER A 53 0.13 -7.93 12.42
C SER A 53 1.22 -8.99 12.42
N GLU A 54 1.87 -9.25 11.28
CA GLU A 54 2.99 -10.18 11.21
C GLU A 54 4.20 -9.63 11.94
N THR A 55 4.85 -10.47 12.75
CA THR A 55 6.04 -10.11 13.51
C THR A 55 7.02 -11.29 13.53
N VAL A 56 8.25 -11.03 13.09
CA VAL A 56 9.35 -12.00 13.00
C VAL A 56 10.52 -11.53 13.85
N ALA A 57 11.07 -12.43 14.67
CA ALA A 57 12.25 -12.15 15.48
C ALA A 57 13.53 -12.13 14.63
N LEU A 58 14.39 -11.13 14.82
CA LEU A 58 15.68 -11.07 14.12
C LEU A 58 16.70 -12.05 14.76
N PRO A 59 17.55 -12.74 13.97
CA PRO A 59 18.52 -13.72 14.49
C PRO A 59 19.54 -13.17 15.50
N ALA A 60 19.82 -11.87 15.45
CA ALA A 60 20.81 -11.21 16.29
C ALA A 60 20.17 -10.05 17.06
N GLY A 61 19.42 -10.36 18.13
CA GLY A 61 18.91 -9.37 19.08
C GLY A 61 17.49 -9.63 19.55
N LYS A 62 16.95 -8.66 20.31
CA LYS A 62 15.53 -8.63 20.76
C LYS A 62 14.60 -7.89 19.80
N ALA A 63 15.13 -7.32 18.72
CA ALA A 63 14.36 -6.56 17.77
C ALA A 63 13.52 -7.48 16.87
N THR A 64 12.33 -7.01 16.50
CA THR A 64 11.42 -7.68 15.59
C THR A 64 11.22 -6.86 14.32
N THR A 65 10.70 -7.49 13.27
CA THR A 65 10.36 -6.87 11.98
C THR A 65 9.07 -7.51 11.46
N ASN A 66 8.40 -6.91 10.47
CA ASN A 66 7.19 -7.52 9.90
C ASN A 66 7.54 -8.62 8.90
N LEU A 67 8.65 -8.45 8.16
CA LEU A 67 9.13 -9.45 7.23
C LEU A 67 10.65 -9.58 7.26
N MET A 68 11.14 -10.83 7.25
CA MET A 68 12.51 -11.18 6.91
C MET A 68 12.52 -12.13 5.70
N GLN A 69 13.28 -11.78 4.66
CA GLN A 69 13.37 -12.59 3.44
C GLN A 69 14.79 -12.64 2.89
N LYS A 70 15.22 -13.82 2.42
CA LYS A 70 16.49 -14.01 1.70
C LYS A 70 16.37 -13.67 0.22
N CYS A 71 17.37 -12.97 -0.31
CA CYS A 71 17.51 -12.75 -1.74
C CYS A 71 17.78 -14.09 -2.42
N LYS A 72 16.94 -14.48 -3.38
CA LYS A 72 17.05 -15.77 -4.07
C LYS A 72 18.32 -15.90 -4.92
N PHE A 73 18.94 -14.79 -5.29
CA PHE A 73 20.17 -14.77 -6.09
C PHE A 73 21.44 -14.81 -5.22
N CYS A 74 21.63 -13.84 -4.32
CA CYS A 74 22.88 -13.73 -3.55
C CYS A 74 22.81 -14.27 -2.10
N GLY A 75 21.65 -14.79 -1.67
CA GLY A 75 21.43 -15.36 -0.34
C GLY A 75 21.40 -14.36 0.82
N ARG A 76 21.58 -13.05 0.55
CA ARG A 76 21.59 -12.01 1.58
C ARG A 76 20.20 -11.86 2.21
N ASP A 77 20.17 -11.79 3.54
CA ASP A 77 18.97 -11.43 4.30
C ASP A 77 18.65 -9.95 4.16
N GLY A 78 17.37 -9.64 3.99
CA GLY A 78 16.83 -8.29 4.13
C GLY A 78 15.55 -8.29 4.95
N THR A 79 15.22 -7.12 5.50
CA THR A 79 14.08 -6.94 6.41
C THR A 79 13.23 -5.75 6.00
N ILE A 80 11.94 -5.83 6.31
CA ILE A 80 10.96 -4.77 6.10
C ILE A 80 10.13 -4.64 7.38
N THR A 81 10.22 -3.48 8.03
CA THR A 81 9.38 -3.13 9.19
C THR A 81 8.42 -2.02 8.80
N MET A 82 7.14 -2.20 9.09
CA MET A 82 6.09 -1.23 8.86
C MET A 82 6.05 -0.20 9.99
N ILE A 83 5.81 1.06 9.65
CA ILE A 83 5.75 2.18 10.58
C ILE A 83 4.35 2.83 10.42
N PRO A 84 3.40 2.52 11.33
CA PRO A 84 2.06 3.08 11.27
C PRO A 84 2.01 4.57 11.60
N GLY A 85 0.87 5.22 11.34
CA GLY A 85 0.58 6.61 11.70
C GLY A 85 0.96 7.65 10.65
N GLN A 86 1.45 7.23 9.47
CA GLN A 86 1.76 8.13 8.35
C GLN A 86 0.65 8.17 7.28
N GLY A 87 -0.22 7.15 7.28
CA GLY A 87 -1.23 6.98 6.25
C GLY A 87 -2.41 7.95 6.36
N LYS A 88 -2.96 8.32 5.21
CA LYS A 88 -4.17 9.14 5.09
C LYS A 88 -5.02 8.64 3.92
N PRO A 89 -6.35 8.73 4.01
CA PRO A 89 -7.23 8.42 2.88
C PRO A 89 -6.91 9.32 1.68
N LEU A 90 -7.08 8.78 0.48
CA LEU A 90 -7.12 9.58 -0.74
C LEU A 90 -8.49 10.23 -0.84
N THR A 91 -8.54 11.55 -0.68
CA THR A 91 -9.77 12.33 -0.82
C THR A 91 -10.04 12.68 -2.28
N ASP A 92 -11.29 13.00 -2.61
CA ASP A 92 -11.65 13.53 -3.94
C ASP A 92 -10.79 14.74 -4.32
N GLU A 93 -10.62 15.71 -3.41
CA GLU A 93 -9.83 16.91 -3.71
C GLU A 93 -8.36 16.59 -4.00
N ALA A 94 -7.80 15.58 -3.33
CA ALA A 94 -6.45 15.11 -3.61
C ALA A 94 -6.38 14.38 -4.96
N SER A 95 -7.38 13.55 -5.27
CA SER A 95 -7.52 12.85 -6.55
C SER A 95 -7.62 13.83 -7.73
N GLN A 96 -8.54 14.80 -7.68
CA GLN A 96 -8.72 15.82 -8.73
C GLN A 96 -7.46 16.68 -8.93
N ALA A 97 -6.70 16.93 -7.86
CA ALA A 97 -5.42 17.65 -7.93
C ALA A 97 -4.25 16.78 -8.41
N GLY A 98 -4.47 15.49 -8.70
CA GLY A 98 -3.43 14.52 -9.06
C GLY A 98 -2.40 14.29 -7.96
N LYS A 99 -2.78 14.54 -6.70
CA LYS A 99 -1.89 14.42 -5.54
C LYS A 99 -1.86 12.98 -5.05
N TYR A 100 -0.70 12.59 -4.55
CA TYR A 100 -0.49 11.30 -3.93
C TYR A 100 -0.76 11.38 -2.43
N ALA A 101 -1.65 10.53 -1.93
CA ALA A 101 -1.92 10.35 -0.52
C ALA A 101 -0.92 9.36 0.10
N PRO A 102 -0.29 9.68 1.24
CA PRO A 102 0.57 8.73 1.94
C PRO A 102 -0.26 7.57 2.48
N LEU A 103 0.25 6.34 2.36
CA LEU A 103 -0.46 5.13 2.78
C LEU A 103 0.23 4.41 3.94
N MET A 104 1.51 4.08 3.78
CA MET A 104 2.29 3.36 4.79
C MET A 104 3.78 3.64 4.65
N GLN A 105 4.49 3.71 5.77
CA GLN A 105 5.95 3.84 5.78
C GLN A 105 6.61 2.50 6.10
N PHE A 106 7.74 2.23 5.44
CA PHE A 106 8.54 1.02 5.61
C PHE A 106 10.00 1.36 5.95
N ASP A 107 10.54 0.80 7.04
CA ASP A 107 11.98 0.70 7.31
C ASP A 107 12.53 -0.51 6.58
N CYS A 108 13.28 -0.26 5.51
CA CYS A 108 13.85 -1.30 4.67
C CYS A 108 15.35 -1.44 4.91
N ARG A 109 15.81 -2.68 5.11
CA ARG A 109 17.23 -3.02 5.25
C ARG A 109 17.60 -4.09 4.23
N GLY A 110 18.46 -3.72 3.28
CA GLY A 110 18.92 -4.63 2.23
C GLY A 110 17.97 -4.78 1.04
N TYR A 111 16.76 -4.22 1.13
CA TYR A 111 15.80 -4.14 0.04
C TYR A 111 15.38 -2.69 -0.26
N GLU A 112 14.99 -2.47 -1.50
CA GLU A 112 14.33 -1.28 -2.02
C GLU A 112 12.96 -1.72 -2.56
N PRO A 113 11.83 -1.22 -2.01
CA PRO A 113 10.50 -1.58 -2.48
C PRO A 113 10.21 -0.93 -3.84
N LEU A 114 9.52 -1.67 -4.72
CA LEU A 114 9.20 -1.30 -6.09
C LEU A 114 7.81 -1.83 -6.45
N GLU A 115 7.15 -1.23 -7.45
CA GLU A 115 5.92 -1.78 -8.07
C GLU A 115 4.88 -2.25 -7.05
N TYR A 116 4.22 -1.30 -6.37
CA TYR A 116 3.10 -1.65 -5.49
C TYR A 116 1.93 -2.18 -6.30
N VAL A 117 1.36 -3.28 -5.83
CA VAL A 117 0.23 -3.98 -6.45
C VAL A 117 -1.01 -3.74 -5.61
N PHE A 118 -2.02 -3.16 -6.24
CA PHE A 118 -3.33 -2.99 -5.64
C PHE A 118 -4.06 -4.34 -5.60
N SER A 119 -4.67 -4.66 -4.46
CA SER A 119 -5.46 -5.89 -4.24
C SER A 119 -6.86 -5.53 -3.75
N SER A 120 -7.59 -6.51 -3.22
CA SER A 120 -8.82 -6.27 -2.46
C SER A 120 -8.57 -5.76 -1.05
N GLY A 121 -9.67 -5.40 -0.36
CA GLY A 121 -9.67 -4.93 1.03
C GLY A 121 -9.63 -3.41 1.17
N TRP A 122 -10.13 -2.70 0.15
CA TRP A 122 -10.29 -1.24 0.19
C TRP A 122 -11.70 -0.84 0.54
N LYS A 123 -11.84 0.40 1.00
CA LYS A 123 -13.12 1.07 1.13
C LYS A 123 -13.05 2.49 0.59
N ALA A 124 -14.19 3.00 0.17
CA ALA A 124 -14.40 4.38 -0.22
C ALA A 124 -15.79 4.84 0.21
N GLU A 125 -16.05 6.13 0.10
CA GLU A 125 -17.35 6.74 0.41
C GLU A 125 -17.79 7.58 -0.79
N SER A 126 -19.06 7.54 -1.18
CA SER A 126 -19.56 8.49 -2.17
C SER A 126 -19.59 9.90 -1.62
N ILE A 127 -19.69 10.89 -2.50
CA ILE A 127 -19.89 12.29 -2.08
C ILE A 127 -21.18 12.45 -1.25
N GLU A 128 -22.18 11.61 -1.49
CA GLU A 128 -23.45 11.58 -0.75
C GLU A 128 -23.40 10.75 0.55
N GLY A 129 -22.27 10.09 0.85
CA GLY A 129 -22.05 9.35 2.10
C GLY A 129 -22.41 7.87 2.06
N THR A 130 -22.64 7.30 0.87
CA THR A 130 -22.81 5.85 0.69
C THR A 130 -21.44 5.18 0.85
N LYS A 131 -21.36 4.12 1.65
CA LYS A 131 -20.09 3.42 1.89
C LYS A 131 -19.94 2.23 0.97
N PHE A 132 -18.77 2.12 0.37
CA PHE A 132 -18.35 0.98 -0.43
C PHE A 132 -17.23 0.26 0.32
N ASP A 133 -17.53 -0.95 0.77
CA ASP A 133 -16.62 -1.80 1.53
C ASP A 133 -16.13 -2.97 0.66
N ASP A 134 -15.02 -3.60 1.03
CA ASP A 134 -14.45 -4.78 0.36
C ASP A 134 -14.18 -4.57 -1.15
N ILE A 135 -13.84 -3.34 -1.55
CA ILE A 135 -13.48 -2.98 -2.92
C ILE A 135 -12.25 -3.78 -3.37
N ASP A 136 -12.36 -4.42 -4.53
CA ASP A 136 -11.26 -5.11 -5.21
C ASP A 136 -10.66 -4.24 -6.31
N LEU A 137 -9.39 -3.86 -6.12
CA LEU A 137 -8.62 -3.05 -7.07
C LEU A 137 -7.57 -3.86 -7.84
N SER A 138 -7.60 -5.19 -7.76
CA SER A 138 -6.65 -6.08 -8.44
C SER A 138 -6.74 -6.02 -9.97
N ALA A 139 -7.90 -5.64 -10.52
CA ALA A 139 -8.11 -5.43 -11.95
C ALA A 139 -7.66 -4.04 -12.44
N GLY A 140 -7.28 -3.13 -11.53
CA GLY A 140 -6.89 -1.76 -11.87
C GLY A 140 -8.02 -0.73 -11.82
N GLU A 141 -9.26 -1.16 -11.64
CA GLU A 141 -10.45 -0.30 -11.62
C GLU A 141 -11.56 -0.89 -10.73
N PHE A 142 -12.50 -0.04 -10.34
CA PHE A 142 -13.75 -0.40 -9.67
C PHE A 142 -14.86 0.51 -10.18
N SER A 143 -16.05 -0.04 -10.41
CA SER A 143 -17.23 0.76 -10.76
C SER A 143 -18.50 0.16 -10.12
N GLU A 144 -19.39 1.04 -9.68
CA GLU A 144 -20.66 0.70 -9.04
C GLU A 144 -21.65 1.88 -9.25
N TYR A 145 -22.83 1.84 -8.65
CA TYR A 145 -23.85 2.87 -8.78
C TYR A 145 -24.37 3.29 -7.40
N ASP A 146 -24.15 4.55 -7.04
CA ASP A 146 -24.68 5.09 -5.80
C ASP A 146 -26.16 5.43 -5.96
N GLU A 147 -27.03 4.54 -5.47
CA GLU A 147 -28.49 4.73 -5.43
C GLU A 147 -28.90 6.01 -4.69
N LYS A 148 -28.13 6.47 -3.70
CA LYS A 148 -28.46 7.68 -2.94
C LYS A 148 -28.14 8.94 -3.74
N GLY A 149 -27.02 8.94 -4.45
CA GLY A 149 -26.61 10.05 -5.32
C GLY A 149 -27.15 9.99 -6.73
N GLU A 150 -27.84 8.90 -7.09
CA GLU A 150 -28.35 8.62 -8.44
C GLU A 150 -27.27 8.79 -9.51
N CYS A 151 -26.04 8.33 -9.23
CA CYS A 151 -24.89 8.50 -10.11
C CYS A 151 -23.94 7.29 -10.08
N PRO A 152 -23.22 7.03 -11.19
CA PRO A 152 -22.16 6.02 -11.19
C PRO A 152 -21.00 6.47 -10.30
N VAL A 153 -20.37 5.51 -9.63
CA VAL A 153 -19.12 5.71 -8.89
C VAL A 153 -18.01 4.92 -9.54
N MET A 154 -16.80 5.49 -9.61
CA MET A 154 -15.67 4.82 -10.25
C MET A 154 -14.34 5.14 -9.57
N ILE A 155 -13.47 4.14 -9.51
CA ILE A 155 -12.05 4.27 -9.18
C ILE A 155 -11.28 3.75 -10.39
N SER A 156 -10.37 4.56 -10.94
CA SER A 156 -9.54 4.16 -12.06
C SER A 156 -8.15 4.81 -12.01
N ASN A 157 -7.29 4.51 -12.99
CA ASN A 157 -5.96 5.10 -13.14
C ASN A 157 -5.10 5.04 -11.86
N LEU A 158 -5.14 3.87 -11.20
CA LEU A 158 -4.40 3.58 -9.98
C LEU A 158 -2.89 3.74 -10.20
N ARG A 159 -2.25 4.52 -9.34
CA ARG A 159 -0.82 4.81 -9.40
C ARG A 159 -0.22 4.83 -8.00
N SER A 160 1.04 4.46 -7.90
CA SER A 160 1.75 4.37 -6.63
C SER A 160 3.21 4.83 -6.77
N THR A 161 3.77 5.38 -5.70
CA THR A 161 5.20 5.71 -5.62
C THR A 161 5.76 5.31 -4.25
N PHE A 162 7.06 5.01 -4.23
CA PHE A 162 7.83 4.86 -3.00
C PHE A 162 8.82 6.03 -2.90
N ASP A 163 8.59 6.93 -1.96
CA ASP A 163 9.45 8.10 -1.77
C ASP A 163 10.41 7.84 -0.60
N VAL A 164 11.70 8.14 -0.78
CA VAL A 164 12.67 8.05 0.31
C VAL A 164 12.40 9.14 1.35
N VAL A 165 12.23 8.76 2.60
CA VAL A 165 12.07 9.66 3.74
C VAL A 165 13.42 9.86 4.42
N LYS A 166 13.82 11.11 4.63
CA LYS A 166 15.04 11.49 5.34
C LYS A 166 14.82 11.59 6.84
#